data_AF-A0A6L4Y5Z2-F1
#
_entry.id   AF-A0A6L4Y5Z2-F1
#
_cell.length_a   1.000
_cell.length_b   1.000
_cell.length_c   1.000
_cell.angle_alpha   90.00
_cell.angle_beta   90.00
_cell.angle_gamma   90.00
#
_symmetry.space_group_name_H-M   'P 1'
#
loop_
_entity.id
_entity.type
_entity.pdbx_description
1 polymer ?
#
loop_
_entity_poly.entity_id
_entity_poly.type
_entity_poly.pdbx_seq_one_letter_code
_entity_poly.pdbx_strand_id
1 'polypeptide(L)'
;MDKKFLVALGVIVWLVLGVAGISFGAAVATDTPQTYKVSITKLEISNDGGSTYITLFEGASDYIDIASVSAGQAAGNFFAGLSVPDGTYTHVRATPSATFKMKGSVSYSGTTYYTIAGGSTSITASDMVEATINVQGTMTGTAQTLSPAITVKNGVANHKVRIEFNVSNTLGLWLTGAGPIYTFYPEEPSVTVSVQ
;
A
#
# COMPACT_ATOMS: atom_id res chain seq x y z
N MET A 1 -28.86 -15.31 -18.86
CA MET A 1 -28.51 -13.90 -18.62
C MET A 1 -27.28 -13.96 -17.75
N ASP A 2 -26.14 -14.16 -18.40
CA ASP A 2 -24.97 -14.75 -17.75
C ASP A 2 -23.99 -13.63 -17.40
N LYS A 3 -24.05 -13.18 -16.15
CA LYS A 3 -23.13 -12.19 -15.59
C LYS A 3 -21.78 -12.86 -15.29
N LYS A 4 -20.99 -13.14 -16.32
CA LYS A 4 -19.57 -13.50 -16.16
C LYS A 4 -18.78 -12.22 -15.93
N PHE A 5 -18.63 -11.83 -14.66
CA PHE A 5 -17.76 -10.74 -14.21
C PHE A 5 -16.34 -11.00 -14.76
N LEU A 6 -15.89 -10.13 -15.66
CA LEU A 6 -14.57 -10.21 -16.27
C LEU A 6 -13.53 -9.61 -15.32
N VAL A 7 -12.70 -10.52 -14.80
CA VAL A 7 -11.30 -10.40 -14.40
C VAL A 7 -10.61 -9.05 -14.65
N ALA A 8 -10.15 -8.47 -13.53
CA ALA A 8 -8.94 -7.65 -13.35
C ALA A 8 -8.93 -6.21 -13.90
N LEU A 9 -9.72 -5.33 -13.31
CA LEU A 9 -9.28 -3.94 -13.12
C LEU A 9 -8.40 -3.88 -11.88
N GLY A 10 -7.12 -4.22 -11.98
CA GLY A 10 -6.18 -4.00 -10.87
C GLY A 10 -6.01 -2.50 -10.63
N VAL A 11 -6.26 -2.03 -9.42
CA VAL A 11 -6.01 -0.65 -9.04
C VAL A 11 -4.91 -0.56 -8.00
N ILE A 12 -4.20 0.55 -8.04
CA ILE A 12 -2.86 0.66 -7.53
C ILE A 12 -2.91 1.38 -6.20
N VAL A 13 -2.21 0.82 -5.22
CA VAL A 13 -1.99 1.44 -3.92
C VAL A 13 -0.59 2.01 -3.94
N TRP A 14 -0.50 3.34 -4.00
CA TRP A 14 0.74 4.04 -3.71
C TRP A 14 0.50 4.96 -2.54
N LEU A 15 1.18 4.63 -1.45
CA LEU A 15 1.41 5.48 -0.31
C LEU A 15 2.43 6.56 -0.73
N VAL A 16 2.02 7.83 -0.73
CA VAL A 16 2.96 8.91 -0.45
C VAL A 16 2.74 9.29 1.00
N LEU A 17 3.79 9.19 1.82
CA LEU A 17 3.81 9.70 3.18
C LEU A 17 3.94 11.23 3.11
N GLY A 18 2.87 11.90 2.69
CA GLY A 18 2.76 13.35 2.70
C GLY A 18 2.41 13.87 4.08
N VAL A 19 3.36 13.85 5.03
CA VAL A 19 3.22 14.61 6.27
C VAL A 19 3.39 16.09 5.96
N ALA A 20 2.30 16.76 5.58
CA ALA A 20 2.23 18.21 5.77
C ALA A 20 2.21 18.48 7.29
N GLY A 21 3.38 18.80 7.85
CA GLY A 21 3.49 19.38 9.20
C GLY A 21 4.11 18.52 10.30
N ILE A 22 4.68 17.34 10.01
CA ILE A 22 5.42 16.56 11.01
C ILE A 22 6.70 15.97 10.37
N SER A 23 7.86 16.54 10.69
CA SER A 23 9.16 15.98 10.33
C SER A 23 9.49 14.83 11.29
N PHE A 24 9.27 13.60 10.86
CA PHE A 24 10.08 12.50 11.39
C PHE A 24 11.49 12.65 10.74
N GLY A 25 12.57 12.26 11.45
CA GLY A 25 13.93 12.19 10.87
C GLY A 25 14.05 11.25 9.66
N ALA A 26 15.17 10.57 9.46
CA ALA A 26 15.21 9.38 8.60
C ALA A 26 15.29 8.14 9.51
N ALA A 27 14.82 6.99 9.03
CA ALA A 27 15.08 5.73 9.72
C ALA A 27 16.59 5.57 9.97
N VAL A 28 16.96 5.12 11.17
CA VAL A 28 18.37 4.83 11.51
C VAL A 28 18.85 3.53 10.86
N ALA A 29 17.92 2.64 10.52
CA ALA A 29 18.14 1.41 9.77
C ALA A 29 16.81 0.96 9.15
N THR A 30 16.90 0.18 8.07
CA THR A 30 15.75 -0.39 7.38
C THR A 30 16.00 -1.88 7.10
N ASP A 31 14.92 -2.66 6.99
CA ASP A 31 14.98 -4.04 6.54
C ASP A 31 13.67 -4.42 5.82
N THR A 32 13.60 -5.63 5.27
CA THR A 32 12.42 -6.16 4.60
C THR A 32 11.49 -6.82 5.62
N PRO A 33 10.22 -6.39 5.74
CA PRO A 33 9.28 -7.03 6.64
C PRO A 33 8.87 -8.43 6.16
N GLN A 34 8.57 -9.34 7.11
CA GLN A 34 7.95 -10.63 6.85
C GLN A 34 6.47 -10.50 6.47
N THR A 35 5.83 -9.44 6.95
CA THR A 35 4.43 -9.11 6.67
C THR A 35 4.33 -7.60 6.58
N TYR A 36 3.64 -7.10 5.55
CA TYR A 36 3.33 -5.69 5.42
C TYR A 36 1.93 -5.55 4.86
N LYS A 37 0.98 -5.27 5.74
CA LYS A 37 -0.45 -5.17 5.41
C LYS A 37 -0.89 -3.73 5.32
N VAL A 38 -1.50 -3.39 4.20
CA VAL A 38 -2.12 -2.10 3.90
C VAL A 38 -3.63 -2.30 3.73
N SER A 39 -4.42 -1.29 4.06
CA SER A 39 -5.83 -1.22 3.68
C SER A 39 -6.06 0.05 2.87
N ILE A 40 -7.08 0.06 2.03
CA ILE A 40 -7.42 1.15 1.11
C ILE A 40 -8.63 1.87 1.66
N THR A 41 -8.53 3.20 1.68
CA THR A 41 -9.59 4.11 2.13
C THR A 41 -10.34 4.72 0.95
N LYS A 42 -9.65 4.90 -0.18
CA LYS A 42 -10.22 5.48 -1.39
C LYS A 42 -9.58 4.92 -2.66
N LEU A 43 -10.38 4.77 -3.70
CA LEU A 43 -9.95 4.37 -5.01
C LEU A 43 -10.53 5.27 -6.08
N GLU A 44 -9.68 5.73 -7.00
CA GLU A 44 -10.05 6.75 -7.96
C GLU A 44 -9.40 6.50 -9.32
N ILE A 45 -10.16 6.72 -10.40
CA ILE A 45 -9.71 6.57 -11.79
C ILE A 45 -9.94 7.87 -12.58
N SER A 46 -9.09 8.15 -13.57
CA SER A 46 -9.12 9.38 -14.34
C SER A 46 -9.02 9.11 -15.84
N ASN A 47 -9.78 9.88 -16.62
CA ASN A 47 -9.80 9.89 -18.08
C ASN A 47 -9.07 11.11 -18.69
N ASP A 48 -8.54 12.02 -17.87
CA ASP A 48 -8.05 13.34 -18.29
C ASP A 48 -6.63 13.63 -17.80
N GLY A 49 -5.77 12.60 -17.79
CA GLY A 49 -4.37 12.76 -17.40
C GLY A 49 -4.16 12.92 -15.89
N GLY A 50 -5.13 12.52 -15.07
CA GLY A 50 -5.08 12.67 -13.62
C GLY A 50 -5.51 14.04 -13.12
N SER A 51 -6.24 14.83 -13.91
CA SER A 51 -6.72 16.17 -13.53
C SER A 51 -8.00 16.09 -12.71
N THR A 52 -8.93 15.23 -13.12
CA THR A 52 -10.16 14.90 -12.38
C THR A 52 -10.26 13.40 -12.16
N TYR A 53 -10.96 13.02 -11.08
CA TYR A 53 -11.05 11.64 -10.64
C TYR A 53 -12.49 11.22 -10.40
N ILE A 54 -12.81 10.01 -10.84
CA ILE A 54 -14.03 9.28 -10.54
C ILE A 54 -13.72 8.33 -9.38
N THR A 55 -14.42 8.49 -8.26
CA THR A 55 -14.30 7.56 -7.12
C THR A 55 -14.95 6.22 -7.46
N LEU A 56 -14.17 5.15 -7.42
CA LEU A 56 -14.61 3.76 -7.60
C LEU A 56 -14.90 3.07 -6.27
N PHE A 57 -14.23 3.51 -5.20
CA PHE A 57 -14.40 2.98 -3.86
C PHE A 57 -14.07 4.05 -2.82
N GLU A 58 -14.81 4.06 -1.71
CA GLU A 58 -14.57 4.88 -0.53
C GLU A 58 -15.06 4.13 0.71
N GLY A 59 -14.23 4.05 1.75
CA GLY A 59 -14.48 3.22 2.94
C GLY A 59 -13.25 2.39 3.31
N ALA A 60 -13.34 1.53 4.32
CA ALA A 60 -12.21 0.69 4.72
C ALA A 60 -12.23 -0.66 3.97
N SER A 61 -11.21 -0.95 3.18
CA SER A 61 -11.01 -2.29 2.60
C SER A 61 -10.49 -3.28 3.63
N ASP A 62 -10.56 -4.56 3.31
CA ASP A 62 -9.74 -5.57 3.98
C ASP A 62 -8.24 -5.30 3.79
N TYR A 63 -7.42 -5.85 4.69
CA TYR A 63 -5.98 -5.76 4.59
C TYR A 63 -5.43 -6.62 3.44
N ILE A 64 -4.57 -6.01 2.62
CA ILE A 64 -3.77 -6.66 1.59
C ILE A 64 -2.34 -6.77 2.13
N ASP A 65 -1.81 -7.99 2.25
CA ASP A 65 -0.40 -8.20 2.57
C ASP A 65 0.47 -8.01 1.33
N ILE A 66 1.13 -6.86 1.23
CA ILE A 66 1.99 -6.47 0.12
C ILE A 66 3.39 -7.08 0.20
N ALA A 67 3.74 -7.73 1.32
CA ALA A 67 4.94 -8.56 1.41
C ALA A 67 4.71 -9.99 0.89
N SER A 68 3.46 -10.40 0.68
CA SER A 68 3.13 -11.73 0.17
C SER A 68 3.39 -11.86 -1.33
N VAL A 69 3.83 -13.04 -1.76
CA VAL A 69 3.90 -13.43 -3.19
C VAL A 69 2.54 -13.35 -3.90
N SER A 70 1.44 -13.43 -3.15
CA SER A 70 0.07 -13.32 -3.66
C SER A 70 -0.51 -11.90 -3.58
N ALA A 71 0.29 -10.89 -3.23
CA ALA A 71 -0.17 -9.51 -3.05
C ALA A 71 -0.92 -8.97 -4.28
N GLY A 72 -0.39 -9.19 -5.48
CA GLY A 72 -1.02 -8.75 -6.73
C GLY A 72 -2.38 -9.43 -6.98
N GLN A 73 -2.55 -10.68 -6.57
CA GLN A 73 -3.84 -11.38 -6.67
C GLN A 73 -4.84 -10.84 -5.65
N ALA A 74 -4.42 -10.61 -4.40
CA ALA A 74 -5.27 -10.03 -3.37
C ALA A 74 -5.76 -8.62 -3.78
N ALA A 75 -4.85 -7.81 -4.32
CA ALA A 75 -5.18 -6.52 -4.92
C ALA A 75 -6.20 -6.72 -6.06
N GLY A 76 -5.91 -7.55 -7.06
CA GLY A 76 -6.84 -7.82 -8.17
C GLY A 76 -8.24 -8.27 -7.73
N ASN A 77 -8.35 -9.10 -6.69
CA ASN A 77 -9.62 -9.56 -6.14
C ASN A 77 -10.42 -8.44 -5.49
N PHE A 78 -9.76 -7.54 -4.74
CA PHE A 78 -10.42 -6.37 -4.15
C PHE A 78 -11.09 -5.52 -5.23
N PHE A 79 -10.42 -5.30 -6.36
CA PHE A 79 -10.97 -4.46 -7.42
C PHE A 79 -11.96 -5.14 -8.35
N ALA A 80 -11.90 -6.46 -8.50
CA ALA A 80 -12.86 -7.21 -9.30
C ALA A 80 -14.31 -7.04 -8.80
N GLY A 81 -14.50 -6.64 -7.53
CA GLY A 81 -15.80 -6.34 -6.94
C GLY A 81 -16.33 -4.93 -7.25
N LEU A 82 -15.57 -4.06 -7.90
CA LEU A 82 -15.93 -2.66 -8.10
C LEU A 82 -16.67 -2.43 -9.43
N SER A 83 -17.67 -1.57 -9.39
CA SER A 83 -18.36 -1.09 -10.60
C SER A 83 -17.54 0.05 -11.20
N VAL A 84 -17.05 -0.15 -12.43
CA VAL A 84 -16.32 0.88 -13.17
C VAL A 84 -17.19 1.35 -14.34
N PRO A 85 -17.47 2.67 -14.45
CA PRO A 85 -18.24 3.21 -15.57
C PRO A 85 -17.56 2.95 -16.92
N ASP A 86 -18.36 2.99 -17.98
CA ASP A 86 -17.81 2.94 -19.34
C ASP A 86 -16.99 4.21 -19.61
N GLY A 87 -15.81 4.03 -20.23
CA GLY A 87 -14.87 5.12 -20.48
C GLY A 87 -13.48 4.62 -20.83
N THR A 88 -12.60 5.56 -21.21
CA THR A 88 -11.17 5.29 -21.42
C THR A 88 -10.38 6.02 -20.35
N TYR A 89 -9.56 5.28 -19.62
CA TYR A 89 -8.86 5.72 -18.43
C TYR A 89 -7.36 5.67 -18.62
N THR A 90 -6.70 6.76 -18.23
CA THR A 90 -5.26 6.95 -18.39
C THR A 90 -4.53 6.96 -17.07
N HIS A 91 -5.23 7.21 -15.95
CA HIS A 91 -4.63 7.27 -14.64
C HIS A 91 -5.50 6.61 -13.59
N VAL A 92 -4.85 6.13 -12.55
CA VAL A 92 -5.55 5.60 -11.38
C VAL A 92 -4.72 5.84 -10.13
N ARG A 93 -5.38 6.00 -8.98
CA ARG A 93 -4.75 6.14 -7.67
C ARG A 93 -5.58 5.44 -6.60
N ALA A 94 -4.92 4.92 -5.57
CA ALA A 94 -5.56 4.52 -4.34
C ALA A 94 -4.90 5.21 -3.16
N THR A 95 -5.73 5.58 -2.20
CA THR A 95 -5.32 6.16 -0.93
C THR A 95 -5.32 5.06 0.13
N PRO A 96 -4.18 4.76 0.77
CA PRO A 96 -4.15 3.81 1.87
C PRO A 96 -4.71 4.40 3.17
N SER A 97 -5.00 3.53 4.13
CA SER A 97 -5.18 3.92 5.53
C SER A 97 -3.85 4.38 6.13
N ALA A 98 -3.92 5.28 7.12
CA ALA A 98 -2.76 5.64 7.94
C ALA A 98 -2.36 4.53 8.92
N THR A 99 -3.14 3.45 8.99
CA THR A 99 -2.89 2.27 9.83
C THR A 99 -2.34 1.11 9.00
N PHE A 100 -1.13 0.71 9.34
CA PHE A 100 -0.41 -0.40 8.74
C PHE A 100 -0.28 -1.55 9.73
N LYS A 101 -0.16 -2.78 9.24
CA LYS A 101 0.27 -3.89 10.08
C LYS A 101 1.54 -4.51 9.56
N MET A 102 2.56 -4.59 10.39
CA MET A 102 3.89 -5.04 9.97
C MET A 102 4.46 -6.06 10.94
N LYS A 103 5.17 -7.05 10.40
CA LYS A 103 5.94 -8.01 11.19
C LYS A 103 7.33 -8.12 10.60
N GLY A 104 8.34 -8.11 11.45
CA GLY A 104 9.73 -8.28 11.07
C GLY A 104 10.70 -7.85 12.17
N SER A 105 11.95 -7.68 11.75
CA SER A 105 13.05 -7.23 12.60
C SER A 105 14.00 -6.36 11.81
N VAL A 106 14.72 -5.47 12.49
CA VAL A 106 15.81 -4.66 11.93
C VAL A 106 17.02 -4.75 12.84
N SER A 107 18.21 -4.98 12.29
CA SER A 107 19.45 -4.99 13.06
C SER A 107 20.18 -3.65 12.95
N TYR A 108 20.49 -3.03 14.09
CA TYR A 108 21.17 -1.74 14.16
C TYR A 108 22.17 -1.73 15.31
N SER A 109 23.41 -1.31 15.03
CA SER A 109 24.49 -1.18 16.02
C SER A 109 24.73 -2.44 16.88
N GLY A 110 24.59 -3.63 16.29
CA GLY A 110 24.80 -4.93 16.95
C GLY A 110 23.60 -5.47 17.74
N THR A 111 22.48 -4.75 17.76
CA THR A 111 21.23 -5.19 18.38
C THR A 111 20.18 -5.45 17.32
N THR A 112 19.45 -6.57 17.41
CA THR A 112 18.29 -6.85 16.58
C THR A 112 17.03 -6.43 17.32
N TYR A 113 16.24 -5.58 16.68
CA TYR A 113 14.95 -5.10 17.17
C TYR A 113 13.84 -5.86 16.46
N TYR A 114 12.87 -6.35 17.21
CA TYR A 114 11.73 -7.12 16.74
C TYR A 114 10.44 -6.32 16.92
N THR A 115 9.58 -6.38 15.91
CA THR A 115 8.23 -5.80 15.96
C THR A 115 7.42 -6.41 17.11
N ILE A 116 6.79 -5.57 17.93
CA ILE A 116 5.85 -5.99 18.97
C ILE A 116 4.52 -5.25 18.85
N ALA A 117 3.49 -5.73 19.55
CA ALA A 117 2.18 -5.09 19.57
C ALA A 117 2.29 -3.59 19.89
N GLY A 118 1.58 -2.74 19.14
CA GLY A 118 1.58 -1.28 19.34
C GLY A 118 2.68 -0.50 18.61
N GLY A 119 3.54 -1.15 17.80
CA GLY A 119 4.54 -0.46 16.96
C GLY A 119 5.88 -0.17 17.65
N SER A 120 6.02 -0.54 18.92
CA SER A 120 7.29 -0.49 19.65
C SER A 120 8.26 -1.61 19.22
N THR A 121 9.42 -1.65 19.85
CA THR A 121 10.48 -2.64 19.61
C THR A 121 10.73 -3.52 20.84
N SER A 122 11.13 -4.77 20.61
CA SER A 122 11.74 -5.66 21.62
C SER A 122 13.10 -6.14 21.12
N ILE A 123 14.00 -6.50 22.04
CA ILE A 123 15.27 -7.17 21.69
C ILE A 123 15.18 -8.70 21.82
N THR A 124 14.02 -9.22 22.19
CA THR A 124 13.76 -10.65 22.37
C THR A 124 13.02 -11.20 21.14
N ALA A 125 13.64 -12.17 20.46
CA ALA A 125 13.08 -12.73 19.23
C ALA A 125 11.70 -13.39 19.40
N SER A 126 11.43 -14.00 20.56
CA SER A 126 10.14 -14.64 20.86
C SER A 126 8.97 -13.67 20.98
N ASP A 127 9.24 -12.38 21.17
CA ASP A 127 8.21 -11.36 21.30
C ASP A 127 7.68 -10.91 19.93
N MET A 128 8.34 -11.32 18.83
CA MET A 128 8.03 -10.84 17.49
C MET A 128 6.61 -11.19 17.07
N VAL A 129 5.78 -10.16 16.95
CA VAL A 129 4.38 -10.27 16.53
C VAL A 129 4.03 -9.21 15.50
N GLU A 130 2.90 -9.37 14.83
CA GLU A 130 2.37 -8.33 13.95
C GLU A 130 2.02 -7.07 14.76
N ALA A 131 2.70 -5.97 14.45
CA ALA A 131 2.51 -4.67 15.04
C ALA A 131 1.49 -3.86 14.24
N THR A 132 0.52 -3.23 14.92
CA THR A 132 -0.30 -2.16 14.32
C THR A 132 0.46 -0.85 14.46
N ILE A 133 0.81 -0.24 13.33
CA ILE A 133 1.56 1.02 13.27
C ILE A 133 0.65 2.09 12.68
N ASN A 134 0.50 3.21 13.38
CA ASN A 134 -0.25 4.37 12.91
C ASN A 134 0.73 5.47 12.53
N VAL A 135 0.66 5.92 11.28
CA VAL A 135 1.37 7.11 10.83
C VAL A 135 0.50 8.32 11.11
N GLN A 136 1.08 9.38 11.68
CA GLN A 136 0.37 10.65 11.80
C GLN A 136 0.42 11.41 10.47
N GLY A 137 -0.70 11.97 10.03
CA GLY A 137 -0.78 12.76 8.80
C GLY A 137 -1.91 12.32 7.89
N THR A 138 -2.03 13.01 6.75
CA THR A 138 -3.02 12.69 5.72
C THR A 138 -2.40 11.77 4.70
N MET A 139 -3.03 10.63 4.45
CA MET A 139 -2.64 9.75 3.36
C MET A 139 -3.20 10.27 2.05
N THR A 140 -2.35 10.35 1.04
CA THR A 140 -2.74 10.73 -0.33
C THR A 140 -2.30 9.63 -1.28
N GLY A 141 -3.22 9.28 -2.20
CA GLY A 141 -2.89 8.40 -3.30
C GLY A 141 -2.11 9.14 -4.39
N THR A 142 -1.07 8.50 -4.91
CA THR A 142 -0.31 9.01 -6.05
C THR A 142 -0.85 8.46 -7.36
N ALA A 143 -1.07 9.36 -8.32
CA ALA A 143 -1.53 9.01 -9.65
C ALA A 143 -0.49 8.17 -10.38
N GLN A 144 -0.93 7.06 -10.98
CA GLN A 144 -0.11 6.23 -11.85
C GLN A 144 -0.70 6.19 -13.24
N THR A 145 0.17 6.23 -14.23
CA THR A 145 -0.24 6.15 -15.63
C THR A 145 -0.54 4.72 -16.02
N LEU A 146 -1.67 4.53 -16.71
CA LEU A 146 -2.06 3.30 -17.38
C LEU A 146 -1.59 3.38 -18.83
N SER A 147 -0.60 2.57 -19.19
CA SER A 147 -0.03 2.53 -20.53
C SER A 147 0.04 1.08 -21.04
N PRO A 148 -0.73 0.71 -22.09
CA PRO A 148 -1.74 1.53 -22.76
C PRO A 148 -2.93 1.90 -21.87
N ALA A 149 -3.73 2.88 -22.29
CA ALA A 149 -4.96 3.27 -21.59
C ALA A 149 -5.96 2.10 -21.54
N ILE A 150 -6.76 2.05 -20.47
CA ILE A 150 -7.78 1.02 -20.27
C ILE A 150 -9.13 1.56 -20.72
N THR A 151 -9.82 0.84 -21.59
CA THR A 151 -11.19 1.14 -21.99
C THR A 151 -12.14 0.13 -21.34
N VAL A 152 -13.14 0.65 -20.65
CA VAL A 152 -14.26 -0.11 -20.11
C VAL A 152 -15.48 0.11 -21.01
N LYS A 153 -16.10 -0.98 -21.44
CA LYS A 153 -17.34 -0.96 -22.22
C LYS A 153 -18.29 -2.06 -21.75
N ASN A 154 -19.54 -1.72 -21.49
CA ASN A 154 -20.53 -2.61 -20.88
C ASN A 154 -19.99 -3.29 -19.60
N GLY A 155 -19.22 -2.55 -18.79
CA GLY A 155 -18.59 -3.08 -17.58
C GLY A 155 -17.43 -4.07 -17.82
N VAL A 156 -16.90 -4.15 -19.05
CA VAL A 156 -15.78 -5.02 -19.40
C VAL A 156 -14.57 -4.17 -19.80
N ALA A 157 -13.45 -4.36 -19.11
CA ALA A 157 -12.17 -3.75 -19.46
C ALA A 157 -11.50 -4.47 -20.64
N ASN A 158 -10.85 -3.71 -21.53
CA ASN A 158 -10.15 -4.23 -22.70
C ASN A 158 -8.74 -4.78 -22.39
N HIS A 159 -8.20 -4.49 -21.20
CA HIS A 159 -6.89 -4.95 -20.74
C HIS A 159 -6.97 -5.45 -19.31
N LYS A 160 -5.99 -6.26 -18.92
CA LYS A 160 -5.75 -6.60 -17.52
C LYS A 160 -4.69 -5.68 -16.93
N VAL A 161 -4.73 -5.48 -15.63
CA VAL A 161 -3.66 -4.78 -14.90
C VAL A 161 -2.95 -5.77 -13.99
N ARG A 162 -1.62 -5.79 -14.07
CA ARG A 162 -0.75 -6.47 -13.11
C ARG A 162 -0.13 -5.44 -12.18
N ILE A 163 -0.12 -5.79 -10.90
CA ILE A 163 0.46 -5.01 -9.81
C ILE A 163 1.53 -5.86 -9.13
N GLU A 164 2.71 -5.28 -8.95
CA GLU A 164 3.83 -5.90 -8.24
C GLU A 164 4.28 -4.96 -7.13
N PHE A 165 4.40 -5.49 -5.92
CA PHE A 165 4.90 -4.74 -4.77
C PHE A 165 6.32 -5.18 -4.46
N ASN A 166 7.18 -4.22 -4.13
CA ASN A 166 8.50 -4.45 -3.60
C ASN A 166 8.62 -3.72 -2.26
N VAL A 167 8.72 -4.54 -1.21
CA VAL A 167 8.79 -4.13 0.19
C VAL A 167 10.21 -4.17 0.75
N SER A 168 11.22 -4.18 -0.13
CA SER A 168 12.62 -4.14 0.32
C SER A 168 12.88 -2.85 1.07
N ASN A 169 13.50 -2.95 2.25
CA ASN A 169 13.84 -1.81 3.10
C ASN A 169 12.63 -0.98 3.58
N THR A 170 11.43 -1.58 3.68
CA THR A 170 10.23 -0.84 4.08
C THR A 170 9.89 -0.91 5.56
N LEU A 171 10.60 -1.71 6.36
CA LEU A 171 10.49 -1.69 7.81
C LEU A 171 11.57 -0.76 8.37
N GLY A 172 11.20 0.47 8.71
CA GLY A 172 12.13 1.46 9.24
C GLY A 172 12.21 1.43 10.76
N LEU A 173 13.43 1.45 11.30
CA LEU A 173 13.71 1.62 12.72
C LEU A 173 14.02 3.08 13.00
N TRP A 174 13.26 3.72 13.89
CA TRP A 174 13.34 5.16 14.14
C TRP A 174 13.71 5.46 15.58
N LEU A 175 14.63 6.39 15.79
CA LEU A 175 14.93 6.91 17.12
C LEU A 175 13.82 7.88 17.54
N THR A 176 13.11 7.56 18.62
CA THR A 176 11.98 8.35 19.12
C THR A 176 12.22 8.78 20.56
N GLY A 177 12.49 10.07 20.78
CA GLY A 177 12.65 10.66 22.12
C GLY A 177 14.12 10.84 22.56
N ALA A 178 14.32 11.11 23.86
CA ALA A 178 15.65 11.31 24.44
C ALA A 178 16.20 9.95 24.92
N GLY A 179 17.17 9.39 24.19
CA GLY A 179 17.79 8.08 24.47
C GLY A 179 17.49 7.03 23.39
N PRO A 180 18.05 5.80 23.47
CA PRO A 180 17.93 4.75 22.46
C PRO A 180 16.56 4.06 22.50
N ILE A 181 15.48 4.84 22.42
CA ILE A 181 14.12 4.33 22.29
C ILE A 181 13.83 4.25 20.81
N TYR A 182 13.62 3.03 20.31
CA TYR A 182 13.34 2.79 18.91
C TYR A 182 11.89 2.36 18.68
N THR A 183 11.29 2.87 17.61
CA THR A 183 9.94 2.55 17.16
C THR A 183 9.98 2.15 15.69
N PHE A 184 9.12 1.23 15.28
CA PHE A 184 8.98 0.88 13.87
C PHE A 184 8.00 1.82 13.16
N TYR A 185 8.41 2.34 12.01
CA TYR A 185 7.52 3.01 11.07
C TYR A 185 7.66 2.40 9.68
N PRO A 186 6.58 2.39 8.88
CA PRO A 186 6.65 1.99 7.48
C PRO A 186 7.47 3.02 6.68
N GLU A 187 8.38 2.54 5.84
CA GLU A 187 8.88 3.31 4.69
C GLU A 187 8.03 3.02 3.45
N GLU A 188 8.21 3.83 2.42
CA GLU A 188 7.47 3.72 1.16
C GLU A 188 7.89 2.45 0.38
N PRO A 189 6.95 1.52 0.10
CA PRO A 189 7.20 0.42 -0.81
C PRO A 189 7.24 0.92 -2.24
N SER A 190 7.92 0.20 -3.14
CA SER A 190 7.79 0.44 -4.58
C SER A 190 6.73 -0.46 -5.21
N VAL A 191 5.95 0.07 -6.15
CA VAL A 191 4.85 -0.65 -6.80
C VAL A 191 4.90 -0.50 -8.33
N THR A 192 5.12 -1.60 -9.02
CA THR A 192 5.15 -1.59 -10.49
C THR A 192 3.79 -1.98 -11.05
N VAL A 193 3.39 -1.29 -12.12
CA VAL A 193 2.09 -1.43 -12.75
C VAL A 193 2.30 -1.67 -14.23
N SER A 194 1.70 -2.73 -14.73
CA SER A 194 1.74 -3.06 -16.16
C SER A 194 0.34 -3.39 -16.65
N VAL A 195 0.01 -2.81 -17.80
CA VAL A 195 -1.21 -3.12 -18.54
C VAL A 195 -0.88 -4.26 -19.50
N GLN A 196 -1.67 -5.32 -19.48
CA GLN A 196 -1.47 -6.58 -20.20
C GLN A 196 -2.62 -6.89 -21.16
#